data_AF-A0A529NQM7-F1
#
_entry.id   AF-A0A529NQM7-F1
#
_cell.length_a   1.000
_cell.length_b   1.000
_cell.length_c   1.000
_cell.angle_alpha   90.00
_cell.angle_beta   90.00
_cell.angle_gamma   90.00
#
_symmetry.space_group_name_H-M   'P 1'
#
loop_
_entity.id
_entity.type
_entity.pdbx_description
1 polymer ?
#
loop_
_entity_poly.entity_id
_entity_poly.type
_entity_poly.pdbx_seq_one_letter_code
_entity_poly.pdbx_strand_id
1 'polypeptide(L)'
;AAQAEKKERRAVREVELGAKQAALPAKKYGVIYADPEWRFDPYSTETGMDRSPDNHYPTSDLLTLMRRDVGALAAKDCVLFLWATAPMLIEAICVLDAWGFCWIERDPNTGYLAPNKAHARYVSHWAWLKNRQGTGYWARGKHEILLIATRGNPVAPAMGEQLDSWCDAMA
;
A
#
# COMPACT_ATOMS: atom_id res chain seq x y z
N ALA A 1 19.22 9.47 33.03
CA ALA A 1 19.73 8.11 32.82
C ALA A 1 18.66 7.18 32.21
N ALA A 2 17.60 6.79 32.94
CA ALA A 2 16.61 5.80 32.48
C ALA A 2 15.83 6.18 31.19
N GLN A 3 15.49 7.45 30.98
CA GLN A 3 14.84 7.89 29.73
C GLN A 3 15.77 7.84 28.51
N ALA A 4 17.05 8.16 28.69
CA ALA A 4 18.04 8.10 27.60
C ALA A 4 18.26 6.65 27.16
N GLU A 5 18.38 5.73 28.13
CA GLU A 5 18.51 4.30 27.88
C GLU A 5 17.26 3.69 27.22
N LYS A 6 16.05 4.15 27.60
CA LYS A 6 14.80 3.76 26.94
C LYS A 6 14.74 4.28 25.49
N LYS A 7 15.21 5.50 25.24
CA LYS A 7 15.30 6.09 23.90
C LYS A 7 16.28 5.31 23.02
N GLU A 8 17.43 4.93 23.57
CA GLU A 8 18.44 4.13 22.86
C GLU A 8 17.93 2.74 22.50
N ARG A 9 17.30 2.02 23.44
CA ARG A 9 16.66 0.73 23.14
C ARG A 9 15.58 0.83 22.06
N ARG A 10 14.80 1.92 22.07
CA ARG A 10 13.78 2.17 21.06
C ARG A 10 14.43 2.37 19.68
N ALA A 11 15.49 3.16 19.59
CA ALA A 11 16.21 3.40 18.35
C ALA A 11 16.78 2.10 17.76
N VAL A 12 17.37 1.23 18.58
CA VAL A 12 17.87 -0.09 18.11
C VAL A 12 16.73 -0.95 17.57
N ARG A 13 15.62 -1.04 18.30
CA ARG A 13 14.46 -1.83 17.86
C ARG A 13 13.83 -1.30 16.58
N GLU A 14 13.80 0.02 16.40
CA GLU A 14 13.32 0.66 15.17
C GLU A 14 14.16 0.24 13.95
N VAL A 15 15.49 0.24 14.09
CA VAL A 15 16.40 -0.23 13.04
C VAL A 15 16.17 -1.72 12.72
N GLU A 16 16.09 -2.57 13.74
CA GLU A 16 15.86 -4.01 13.54
C GLU A 16 14.50 -4.31 12.89
N LEU A 17 13.45 -3.58 13.28
CA LEU A 17 12.12 -3.76 12.71
C LEU A 17 12.09 -3.32 11.24
N GLY A 18 12.70 -2.17 10.93
CA GLY A 18 12.82 -1.68 9.56
C GLY A 18 13.57 -2.68 8.66
N ALA A 19 14.65 -3.28 9.15
CA ALA A 19 15.39 -4.30 8.40
C ALA A 19 14.53 -5.53 8.09
N LYS A 20 13.72 -5.99 9.05
CA LYS A 20 12.79 -7.12 8.84
C LYS A 20 11.69 -6.78 7.86
N GLN A 21 11.11 -5.58 7.93
CA GLN A 21 10.07 -5.10 7.01
C GLN A 21 10.59 -5.01 5.56
N ALA A 22 11.87 -4.67 5.38
CA ALA A 22 12.49 -4.55 4.06
C ALA A 22 12.90 -5.90 3.41
N ALA A 23 12.97 -6.98 4.19
CA ALA A 23 13.48 -8.27 3.70
C ALA A 23 12.43 -8.99 2.83
N LEU A 24 12.82 -9.40 1.61
CA LEU A 24 11.97 -10.15 0.68
C LEU A 24 12.40 -11.63 0.56
N PRO A 25 11.47 -12.59 0.37
CA PRO A 25 11.78 -13.99 0.14
C PRO A 25 12.31 -14.27 -1.29
N ALA A 26 12.84 -15.46 -1.56
CA ALA A 26 13.34 -15.85 -2.89
C ALA A 26 12.34 -16.63 -3.77
N LYS A 27 11.15 -16.97 -3.25
CA LYS A 27 10.13 -17.75 -3.97
C LYS A 27 9.24 -16.85 -4.84
N LYS A 28 8.58 -17.46 -5.83
CA LYS A 28 7.54 -16.80 -6.64
C LYS A 28 6.14 -17.18 -6.13
N TYR A 29 5.21 -16.22 -6.16
CA TYR A 29 3.87 -16.36 -5.60
C TYR A 29 2.79 -15.96 -6.62
N GLY A 30 1.69 -16.70 -6.68
CA GLY A 30 0.50 -16.33 -7.47
C GLY A 30 -0.44 -15.35 -6.75
N VAL A 31 -0.26 -15.17 -5.45
CA VAL A 31 -0.98 -14.20 -4.62
C VAL A 31 0.05 -13.48 -3.75
N ILE A 32 0.03 -12.15 -3.79
CA ILE A 32 0.81 -11.29 -2.90
C ILE A 32 -0.18 -10.42 -2.13
N TYR A 33 0.00 -10.34 -0.82
CA TYR A 33 -0.66 -9.36 0.02
C TYR A 33 0.43 -8.47 0.62
N ALA A 34 0.26 -7.15 0.51
CA ALA A 34 1.23 -6.18 0.98
C ALA A 34 0.52 -5.05 1.71
N ASP A 35 1.06 -4.68 2.87
CA ASP A 35 0.68 -3.51 3.65
C ASP A 35 1.92 -2.66 3.88
N PRO A 36 2.22 -1.72 2.96
CA PRO A 36 3.42 -0.89 3.06
C PRO A 36 3.37 0.03 4.27
N GLU A 37 4.54 0.30 4.86
CA GLU A 37 4.69 1.26 5.95
C GLU A 37 4.68 2.70 5.42
N TRP A 38 3.49 3.13 5.01
CA TRP A 38 3.21 4.44 4.44
C TRP A 38 3.67 5.56 5.36
N ARG A 39 4.57 6.42 4.88
CA ARG A 39 4.76 7.75 5.47
C ARG A 39 3.62 8.65 5.04
N PHE A 40 2.97 9.29 6.01
CA PHE A 40 1.94 10.28 5.78
C PHE A 40 2.42 11.63 6.30
N ASP A 41 2.54 12.61 5.40
CA ASP A 41 2.98 13.96 5.76
C ASP A 41 1.75 14.81 6.18
N PRO A 42 1.60 15.15 7.46
CA PRO A 42 0.49 15.98 7.91
C PRO A 42 0.66 17.42 7.42
N TYR A 43 -0.46 18.13 7.24
CA TYR A 43 -0.48 19.55 6.88
C TYR A 43 0.40 20.45 7.79
N SER A 44 0.47 20.12 9.08
CA SER A 44 1.36 20.78 10.05
C SER A 44 2.18 19.74 10.77
N THR A 45 3.50 19.87 10.69
CA THR A 45 4.44 19.03 11.45
C THR A 45 4.44 19.37 12.94
N GLU A 46 4.12 20.60 13.32
CA GLU A 46 4.08 21.02 14.73
C GLU A 46 2.86 20.43 15.46
N THR A 47 1.69 20.40 14.80
CA THR A 47 0.42 20.02 15.44
C THR A 47 -0.17 18.71 14.96
N GLY A 48 0.38 18.11 13.89
CA GLY A 48 -0.16 16.89 13.27
C GLY A 48 0.68 15.63 13.48
N MET A 49 1.84 15.74 14.12
CA MET A 49 2.75 14.60 14.34
C MET A 49 2.33 13.72 15.52
N ASP A 50 1.42 14.16 16.39
CA ASP A 50 0.88 13.39 17.51
C ASP A 50 0.21 12.07 17.06
N ARG A 51 -0.34 12.07 15.84
CA ARG A 51 -1.06 10.93 15.24
C ARG A 51 -0.30 10.27 14.09
N SER A 52 0.97 10.63 13.88
CA SER A 52 1.75 10.02 12.80
C SER A 52 1.97 8.53 13.06
N PRO A 53 1.86 7.66 12.04
CA PRO A 53 2.29 6.26 12.12
C PRO A 53 3.75 6.11 12.56
N ASP A 54 4.62 7.10 12.31
CA ASP A 54 6.02 7.14 12.77
C ASP A 54 6.16 7.00 14.29
N ASN A 55 5.12 7.35 15.05
CA ASN A 55 5.13 7.18 16.50
C ASN A 55 5.04 5.71 16.93
N HIS A 56 4.62 4.81 16.03
CA HIS A 56 4.35 3.40 16.31
C HIS A 56 5.39 2.47 15.65
N TYR A 57 5.80 2.77 14.42
CA TYR A 57 6.78 1.99 13.66
C TYR A 57 7.49 2.87 12.61
N PRO A 58 8.69 2.50 12.13
CA PRO A 58 9.36 3.24 11.07
C PRO A 58 8.53 3.26 9.79
N THR A 59 8.42 4.43 9.15
CA THR A 59 7.77 4.59 7.85
C THR A 59 8.75 4.91 6.73
N SER A 60 8.39 4.57 5.49
CA SER A 60 9.17 4.86 4.29
C SER A 60 8.49 5.91 3.42
N ASP A 61 9.30 6.75 2.79
CA ASP A 61 8.84 7.62 1.70
C ASP A 61 8.43 6.80 0.46
N LEU A 62 7.66 7.43 -0.44
CA LEU A 62 7.13 6.80 -1.64
C LEU A 62 8.22 6.19 -2.53
N LEU A 63 9.33 6.89 -2.74
CA LEU A 63 10.39 6.42 -3.62
C LEU A 63 11.05 5.16 -3.06
N THR A 64 11.26 5.11 -1.74
CA THR A 64 11.75 3.93 -1.04
C THR A 64 10.80 2.74 -1.20
N LEU A 65 9.48 2.96 -1.06
CA LEU A 65 8.48 1.91 -1.27
C LEU A 65 8.48 1.39 -2.72
N MET A 66 8.50 2.30 -3.70
CA MET A 66 8.54 1.96 -5.13
C MET A 66 9.77 1.16 -5.52
N ARG A 67 10.93 1.39 -4.88
CA ARG A 67 12.18 0.67 -5.15
C ARG A 67 12.21 -0.77 -4.64
N ARG A 68 11.24 -1.20 -3.84
CA ARG A 68 11.17 -2.58 -3.37
C ARG A 68 10.88 -3.51 -4.53
N ASP A 69 11.68 -4.57 -4.66
CA ASP A 69 11.54 -5.53 -5.75
C ASP A 69 10.44 -6.59 -5.46
N VAL A 70 9.25 -6.13 -5.08
CA VAL A 70 8.07 -7.00 -4.90
C VAL A 70 7.67 -7.62 -6.24
N GLY A 71 7.91 -6.91 -7.34
CA GLY A 71 7.70 -7.42 -8.70
C GLY A 71 8.49 -8.71 -8.98
N ALA A 72 9.70 -8.87 -8.42
CA ALA A 72 10.44 -10.12 -8.52
C ALA A 72 9.88 -11.26 -7.65
N LEU A 73 8.89 -11.04 -6.81
CA LEU A 73 8.20 -12.12 -6.10
C LEU A 73 7.00 -12.68 -6.86
N ALA A 74 6.51 -11.96 -7.88
CA ALA A 74 5.32 -12.36 -8.61
C ALA A 74 5.60 -13.55 -9.55
N ALA A 75 4.73 -14.55 -9.51
CA ALA A 75 4.61 -15.53 -10.59
C ALA A 75 4.11 -14.85 -11.88
N LYS A 76 4.12 -15.59 -13.01
CA LYS A 76 3.65 -15.08 -14.31
C LYS A 76 2.21 -14.54 -14.21
N ASP A 77 1.33 -15.32 -13.62
CA ASP A 77 -0.06 -14.98 -13.35
C ASP A 77 -0.19 -14.77 -11.84
N CYS A 78 -0.38 -13.51 -11.44
CA CYS A 78 -0.33 -13.12 -10.04
C CYS A 78 -1.35 -12.04 -9.73
N VAL A 79 -2.00 -12.14 -8.57
CA VAL A 79 -2.79 -11.06 -7.98
C VAL A 79 -2.00 -10.41 -6.85
N LEU A 80 -2.04 -9.08 -6.78
CA LEU A 80 -1.53 -8.28 -5.67
C LEU A 80 -2.72 -7.60 -4.98
N PHE A 81 -2.82 -7.84 -3.68
CA PHE A 81 -3.67 -7.10 -2.75
C PHE A 81 -2.79 -6.09 -2.02
N LEU A 82 -2.95 -4.80 -2.32
CA LEU A 82 -2.15 -3.72 -1.75
C LEU A 82 -3.00 -2.88 -0.80
N TRP A 83 -2.70 -2.94 0.49
CA TRP A 83 -3.38 -2.17 1.51
C TRP A 83 -2.91 -0.72 1.47
N ALA A 84 -3.85 0.23 1.51
CA ALA A 84 -3.57 1.65 1.60
C ALA A 84 -4.64 2.38 2.39
N THR A 85 -4.25 3.45 3.08
CA THR A 85 -5.21 4.39 3.63
C THR A 85 -5.77 5.27 2.50
N ALA A 86 -7.01 5.77 2.65
CA ALA A 86 -7.66 6.56 1.59
C ALA A 86 -6.83 7.75 1.05
N PRO A 87 -6.08 8.52 1.87
CA PRO A 87 -5.21 9.58 1.37
C PRO A 87 -4.04 9.09 0.51
N MET A 88 -3.60 7.84 0.71
CA MET A 88 -2.44 7.26 0.02
C MET A 88 -2.83 6.56 -1.29
N LEU A 89 -4.05 6.77 -1.80
CA LEU A 89 -4.53 6.08 -3.00
C LEU A 89 -3.61 6.35 -4.21
N ILE A 90 -3.19 7.60 -4.43
CA ILE A 90 -2.38 7.96 -5.60
C ILE A 90 -0.98 7.37 -5.48
N GLU A 91 -0.39 7.45 -4.30
CA GLU A 91 0.88 6.83 -3.93
C GLU A 91 0.84 5.31 -4.10
N ALA A 92 -0.27 4.67 -3.70
CA ALA A 92 -0.48 3.24 -3.90
C ALA A 92 -0.54 2.87 -5.38
N ILE A 93 -1.15 3.71 -6.24
CA ILE A 93 -1.11 3.50 -7.70
C ILE A 93 0.32 3.61 -8.24
N CYS A 94 1.13 4.57 -7.75
CA CYS A 94 2.56 4.65 -8.12
C CYS A 94 3.35 3.40 -7.69
N VAL A 95 3.05 2.85 -6.51
CA VAL A 95 3.65 1.61 -6.02
C VAL A 95 3.23 0.41 -6.89
N LEU A 96 1.95 0.30 -7.26
CA LEU A 96 1.49 -0.73 -8.19
C LEU A 96 2.24 -0.64 -9.53
N ASP A 97 2.47 0.57 -10.04
CA ASP A 97 3.21 0.79 -11.28
C ASP A 97 4.67 0.33 -11.15
N ALA A 98 5.37 0.82 -10.12
CA ALA A 98 6.76 0.46 -9.86
C ALA A 98 6.97 -1.04 -9.63
N TRP A 99 6.02 -1.71 -8.97
CA TRP A 99 6.08 -3.15 -8.74
C TRP A 99 5.58 -3.97 -9.93
N GLY A 100 5.15 -3.34 -11.03
CA GLY A 100 4.72 -3.99 -12.27
C GLY A 100 3.38 -4.72 -12.15
N PHE A 101 2.44 -4.14 -11.40
CA PHE A 101 1.04 -4.60 -11.24
C PHE A 101 0.02 -3.60 -11.82
N CYS A 102 0.47 -2.43 -12.25
CA CYS A 102 -0.24 -1.48 -13.09
C CYS A 102 0.77 -0.92 -14.09
N TRP A 103 0.38 -0.47 -15.28
CA TRP A 103 1.24 0.34 -16.14
C TRP A 103 0.47 1.59 -16.57
N ILE A 104 1.00 2.77 -16.26
CA ILE A 104 0.42 4.04 -16.68
C ILE A 104 1.40 4.74 -17.62
N GLU A 105 0.99 4.89 -18.87
CA GLU A 105 1.78 5.57 -19.89
C GLU A 105 1.20 6.96 -20.15
N ARG A 106 2.07 7.90 -20.48
CA ARG A 106 1.65 9.18 -21.04
C ARG A 106 1.65 9.06 -22.56
N ASP A 107 0.48 9.20 -23.16
CA ASP A 107 0.36 9.22 -24.61
C ASP A 107 1.17 10.42 -25.16
N PRO A 108 2.12 10.19 -26.09
CA PRO A 108 3.04 11.24 -26.54
C PRO A 108 2.37 12.27 -27.46
N ASN A 109 1.18 11.99 -28.00
CA ASN A 109 0.48 12.86 -28.93
C ASN A 109 -0.54 13.77 -28.22
N THR A 110 -1.23 13.24 -27.21
CA THR A 110 -2.29 13.93 -26.46
C THR A 110 -1.82 14.43 -25.09
N GLY A 111 -0.75 13.84 -24.56
CA GLY A 111 -0.27 14.10 -23.21
C GLY A 111 -1.14 13.49 -22.11
N TYR A 112 -2.20 12.75 -22.44
CA TYR A 112 -3.07 12.11 -21.45
C TYR A 112 -2.44 10.85 -20.86
N LEU A 113 -2.76 10.58 -19.60
CA LEU A 113 -2.40 9.32 -18.95
C LEU A 113 -3.37 8.23 -19.40
N ALA A 114 -2.84 7.10 -19.88
CA ALA A 114 -3.61 5.95 -20.30
C ALA A 114 -3.08 4.68 -19.59
N PRO A 115 -3.97 3.86 -18.98
CA PRO A 115 -3.54 2.59 -18.42
C PRO A 115 -3.23 1.59 -19.55
N ASN A 116 -2.05 1.01 -19.54
CA ASN A 116 -1.70 -0.13 -20.37
C ASN A 116 -2.07 -1.43 -19.64
N LYS A 117 -3.12 -2.11 -20.12
CA LYS A 117 -3.70 -3.29 -19.46
C LYS A 117 -3.24 -4.61 -20.10
N ALA A 118 -2.23 -4.60 -20.98
CA ALA A 118 -1.81 -5.78 -21.71
C ALA A 118 -1.19 -6.87 -20.81
N HIS A 119 -0.44 -6.46 -19.80
CA HIS A 119 0.35 -7.39 -18.97
C HIS A 119 0.17 -7.19 -17.47
N ALA A 120 -0.29 -6.01 -17.05
CA ALA A 120 -0.56 -5.69 -15.66
C ALA A 120 -1.70 -4.68 -15.59
N ARG A 121 -2.54 -4.74 -14.56
CA ARG A 121 -3.63 -3.77 -14.37
C ARG A 121 -4.09 -3.70 -12.93
N TYR A 122 -4.37 -2.48 -12.47
CA TYR A 122 -5.32 -2.27 -11.40
C TYR A 122 -6.73 -2.74 -11.84
N VAL A 123 -7.40 -3.51 -11.00
CA VAL A 123 -8.71 -4.13 -11.27
C VAL A 123 -9.82 -3.38 -10.56
N SER A 124 -9.76 -3.35 -9.23
CA SER A 124 -10.74 -2.73 -8.33
C SER A 124 -10.13 -2.61 -6.93
N HIS A 125 -10.91 -2.21 -5.93
CA HIS A 125 -10.51 -2.30 -4.52
C HIS A 125 -11.69 -2.71 -3.65
N TRP A 126 -11.38 -3.23 -2.47
CA TRP A 126 -12.33 -3.35 -1.36
C TRP A 126 -12.18 -2.18 -0.39
N ALA A 127 -13.29 -1.78 0.23
CA ALA A 127 -13.29 -0.79 1.29
C ALA A 127 -13.43 -1.49 2.65
N TRP A 128 -12.40 -1.37 3.48
CA TRP A 128 -12.42 -1.82 4.87
C TRP A 128 -13.00 -0.71 5.75
N LEU A 129 -14.19 -0.92 6.32
CA LEU A 129 -14.84 0.10 7.15
C LEU A 129 -14.19 0.18 8.53
N LYS A 130 -13.90 1.40 8.99
CA LYS A 130 -13.33 1.63 10.31
C LYS A 130 -14.43 1.75 11.36
N ASN A 131 -14.25 1.03 12.47
CA ASN A 131 -15.05 1.24 13.69
C ASN A 131 -14.82 2.61 14.36
N ARG A 132 -13.73 3.31 14.00
CA ARG A 132 -13.39 4.64 14.52
C ARG A 132 -13.12 5.63 13.39
N GLN A 133 -13.61 6.84 13.55
CA GLN A 133 -13.52 7.89 12.56
C GLN A 133 -12.20 8.69 12.68
N GLY A 134 -11.39 8.68 11.62
CA GLY A 134 -10.23 9.55 11.48
C GLY A 134 -10.60 11.02 11.24
N THR A 135 -9.64 11.92 11.44
CA THR A 135 -9.82 13.37 11.25
C THR A 135 -10.23 13.70 9.83
N GLY A 136 -9.41 13.34 8.85
CA GLY A 136 -9.59 13.75 7.46
C GLY A 136 -9.55 15.27 7.28
N TYR A 137 -9.40 15.71 6.03
CA TYR A 137 -9.37 17.14 5.68
C TYR A 137 -10.70 17.60 5.08
N TRP A 138 -11.15 16.90 4.03
CA TRP A 138 -12.42 17.19 3.33
C TRP A 138 -13.56 16.30 3.81
N ALA A 139 -13.29 15.01 3.97
CA ALA A 139 -14.20 14.03 4.52
C ALA A 139 -13.53 13.30 5.67
N ARG A 140 -14.32 12.93 6.67
CA ARG A 140 -13.83 12.16 7.82
C ARG A 140 -13.48 10.73 7.40
N GLY A 141 -12.28 10.26 7.69
CA GLY A 141 -11.83 8.93 7.30
C GLY A 141 -12.57 7.81 8.04
N LYS A 142 -13.46 7.08 7.35
CA LYS A 142 -14.22 5.94 7.89
C LYS A 142 -13.92 4.62 7.18
N HIS A 143 -12.94 4.59 6.29
CA HIS A 143 -12.50 3.36 5.64
C HIS A 143 -11.02 3.43 5.28
N GLU A 144 -10.46 2.27 4.98
CA GLU A 144 -9.21 2.09 4.22
C GLU A 144 -9.54 1.27 2.97
N ILE A 145 -8.58 1.17 2.07
CA ILE A 145 -8.75 0.52 0.79
C ILE A 145 -7.76 -0.62 0.62
N LEU A 146 -8.23 -1.75 0.10
CA LEU A 146 -7.39 -2.85 -0.34
C LEU A 146 -7.45 -2.92 -1.86
N LEU A 147 -6.43 -2.38 -2.52
CA LEU A 147 -6.35 -2.37 -3.97
C LEU A 147 -6.11 -3.79 -4.49
N ILE A 148 -6.79 -4.16 -5.56
CA ILE A 148 -6.66 -5.43 -6.24
C ILE A 148 -6.06 -5.14 -7.62
N ALA A 149 -4.86 -5.66 -7.85
CA ALA A 149 -4.16 -5.53 -9.11
C ALA A 149 -3.66 -6.89 -9.59
N THR A 150 -3.44 -7.02 -10.88
CA THR A 150 -3.06 -8.30 -11.50
C THR A 150 -1.89 -8.12 -12.43
N ARG A 151 -1.04 -9.15 -12.53
CA ARG A 151 -0.04 -9.34 -13.56
C ARG A 151 -0.35 -10.65 -14.29
N GLY A 152 -0.22 -10.65 -15.61
CA GLY A 152 -0.60 -11.78 -16.45
C GLY A 152 -2.11 -11.97 -16.48
N ASN A 153 -2.56 -13.22 -16.45
CA ASN A 153 -3.98 -13.59 -16.52
C ASN A 153 -4.38 -14.57 -15.40
N PRO A 154 -4.27 -14.18 -14.12
CA PRO A 154 -4.74 -15.00 -13.01
C PRO A 154 -6.26 -15.21 -13.11
N VAL A 155 -6.73 -16.38 -12.68
CA VAL A 155 -8.15 -16.72 -12.73
C VAL A 155 -8.92 -15.91 -11.68
N ALA A 156 -9.91 -15.14 -12.14
CA ALA A 156 -10.81 -14.40 -11.26
C ALA A 156 -11.89 -15.34 -10.67
N PRO A 157 -12.51 -14.99 -9.53
CA PRO A 157 -13.65 -15.73 -9.00
C PRO A 157 -14.78 -15.84 -10.02
N ALA A 158 -15.53 -16.94 -9.98
CA ALA A 158 -16.66 -17.16 -10.89
C ALA A 158 -17.74 -16.08 -10.70
N MET A 159 -18.50 -15.81 -11.75
CA MET A 159 -19.63 -14.88 -11.70
C MET A 159 -20.65 -15.33 -10.66
N GLY A 160 -20.95 -14.45 -9.70
CA GLY A 160 -21.86 -14.72 -8.58
C GLY A 160 -21.15 -15.23 -7.31
N GLU A 161 -19.87 -15.58 -7.38
CA GLU A 161 -19.04 -15.95 -6.21
C GLU A 161 -18.14 -14.80 -5.74
N GLN A 162 -18.19 -13.64 -6.42
CA GLN A 162 -17.45 -12.47 -5.99
C GLN A 162 -17.96 -11.96 -4.64
N LEU A 163 -17.03 -11.57 -3.77
CA LEU A 163 -17.35 -10.87 -2.54
C LEU A 163 -17.85 -9.45 -2.85
N ASP A 164 -18.74 -8.94 -2.00
CA ASP A 164 -19.11 -7.52 -2.02
C ASP A 164 -17.88 -6.63 -1.86
N SER A 165 -17.90 -5.46 -2.49
CA SER A 165 -16.77 -4.54 -2.45
C SER A 165 -16.53 -3.88 -1.09
N TRP A 166 -17.45 -4.12 -0.15
CA TRP A 166 -17.36 -3.81 1.28
C TRP A 166 -18.38 -4.69 2.01
N CYS A 167 -18.15 -5.02 3.28
CA CYS A 167 -19.20 -5.54 4.15
C CYS A 167 -18.92 -5.24 5.63
N ASP A 168 -19.96 -5.27 6.46
CA ASP A 168 -19.84 -5.00 7.90
C ASP A 168 -18.96 -6.03 8.63
N ALA A 169 -18.85 -7.25 8.10
CA ALA A 169 -17.98 -8.29 8.65
C ALA A 169 -16.49 -8.03 8.39
N MET A 170 -16.15 -7.10 7.49
CA MET A 170 -14.76 -6.70 7.31
C MET A 170 -14.31 -5.74 8.41
N ALA A 171 -15.20 -5.00 9.09
CA ALA A 171 -14.88 -3.90 10.01
C ALA A 171 -14.30 -4.29 11.38
#